data_AF-A0A7K7UWK1-F1
#
_entry.id   AF-A0A7K7UWK1-F1
#
_cell.length_a   1.000
_cell.length_b   1.000
_cell.length_c   1.000
_cell.angle_alpha   90.00
_cell.angle_beta   90.00
_cell.angle_gamma   90.00
#
_symmetry.space_group_name_H-M   'P 1'
#
loop_
_entity.id
_entity.type
_entity.pdbx_description
1 polymer ?
#
loop_
_entity_poly.entity_id
_entity_poly.type
_entity_poly.pdbx_seq_one_letter_code
_entity_poly.pdbx_strand_id
1 'polypeptide(L)'
;CFACGERGACISCQRKGCSRSFHLPCGSEHGCISQFFRTFKSFCWEHRPEQRVQARPEADTVCIICLEPVEDKTSHSTMVCPACKGAWFHRACIQGQAVRAGRLCFRCPHCNDKRKFVPEMLRMGILIPMRTPAWEEEGAYEELYERHSRCDASRCLSRQGRQHAEDTGPWELLLCSSCASKGTHRRCSALGSTVGVWECDEC
;
A
#
# COMPACT_ATOMS: atom_id res chain seq x y z
N CYS A 1 8.80 -11.38 -32.93
CA CYS A 1 7.90 -11.38 -31.76
C CYS A 1 6.80 -12.37 -32.07
N PHE A 2 6.51 -13.36 -31.24
CA PHE A 2 5.46 -14.33 -31.56
C PHE A 2 4.06 -13.67 -31.61
N ALA A 3 3.87 -12.59 -30.85
CA ALA A 3 2.58 -11.94 -30.67
C ALA A 3 2.24 -10.99 -31.83
N CYS A 4 3.13 -10.05 -32.16
CA CYS A 4 2.90 -9.07 -33.23
C CYS A 4 3.60 -9.39 -34.55
N GLY A 5 4.39 -10.46 -34.64
CA GLY A 5 5.17 -10.80 -35.85
C GLY A 5 6.47 -10.00 -36.04
N GLU A 6 6.57 -8.78 -35.50
CA GLU A 6 7.70 -7.88 -35.72
C GLU A 6 9.05 -8.34 -35.14
N ARG A 7 10.15 -7.87 -35.74
CA ARG A 7 11.52 -8.12 -35.27
C ARG A 7 11.83 -7.30 -34.00
N GLY A 8 12.91 -7.64 -33.29
CA GLY A 8 13.39 -6.87 -32.11
C GLY A 8 12.91 -7.36 -30.74
N ALA A 9 12.14 -8.46 -30.69
CA ALA A 9 11.74 -9.09 -29.44
C ALA A 9 12.93 -9.70 -28.69
N CYS A 10 13.32 -9.11 -27.56
CA CYS A 10 14.45 -9.53 -26.75
C CYS A 10 14.08 -10.42 -25.55
N ILE A 11 12.79 -10.54 -25.20
CA ILE A 11 12.35 -11.39 -24.08
C ILE A 11 12.00 -12.77 -24.63
N SER A 12 12.67 -13.81 -24.12
CA SER A 12 12.46 -15.20 -24.55
C SER A 12 11.87 -16.05 -23.43
N CYS A 13 10.98 -16.98 -23.80
CA CYS A 13 10.45 -17.95 -22.86
C CYS A 13 11.58 -18.82 -22.27
N GLN A 14 11.63 -18.91 -20.94
CA GLN A 14 12.66 -19.66 -20.21
C GLN A 14 12.37 -21.16 -20.08
N ARG A 15 11.32 -21.68 -20.73
CA ARG A 15 11.07 -23.11 -20.81
C ARG A 15 12.06 -23.73 -21.81
N LYS A 16 12.78 -24.78 -21.37
CA LYS A 16 13.67 -25.56 -22.25
C LYS A 16 12.89 -26.06 -23.48
N GLY A 17 13.43 -25.80 -24.68
CA GLY A 17 12.82 -26.19 -25.95
C GLY A 17 11.79 -25.20 -26.51
N CYS A 18 11.44 -24.13 -25.78
CA CYS A 18 10.55 -23.10 -26.29
C CYS A 18 11.35 -21.98 -26.99
N SER A 19 11.06 -21.75 -28.27
CA SER A 19 11.69 -20.70 -29.09
C SER A 19 10.90 -19.38 -29.13
N ARG A 20 9.82 -19.26 -28.35
CA ARG A 20 8.95 -18.07 -28.38
C ARG A 20 9.63 -16.88 -27.70
N SER A 21 9.73 -15.78 -28.45
CA SER A 21 10.19 -14.48 -27.97
C SER A 21 9.16 -13.39 -28.21
N PHE A 22 9.08 -12.41 -27.31
CA PHE A 22 8.08 -11.35 -27.31
C PHE A 22 8.65 -10.00 -26.86
N HIS A 23 8.00 -8.91 -27.30
CA HIS A 23 8.18 -7.61 -26.65
C HIS A 23 7.49 -7.62 -25.29
N LEU A 24 7.98 -6.81 -24.34
CA LEU A 24 7.35 -6.69 -23.02
C LEU A 24 5.84 -6.31 -23.10
N PRO A 25 5.41 -5.28 -23.85
CA PRO A 25 3.99 -4.96 -23.98
C PRO A 25 3.20 -6.11 -24.61
N CYS A 26 3.65 -6.64 -25.75
CA CYS A 26 2.96 -7.74 -26.43
C CYS A 26 2.84 -9.00 -25.56
N GLY A 27 3.87 -9.30 -24.76
CA GLY A 27 3.80 -10.41 -23.81
C GLY A 27 2.74 -10.20 -22.73
N SER A 28 2.65 -8.99 -22.19
CA SER A 28 1.67 -8.65 -21.16
C SER A 28 0.23 -8.78 -21.69
N GLU A 29 -0.01 -8.32 -22.91
CA GLU A 29 -1.31 -8.42 -23.61
C GLU A 29 -1.68 -9.87 -23.95
N HIS A 30 -0.70 -10.70 -24.33
CA HIS A 30 -0.91 -12.11 -24.65
C HIS A 30 -0.86 -13.04 -23.43
N GLY A 31 -0.91 -12.51 -22.22
CA GLY A 31 -0.95 -13.31 -20.99
C GLY A 31 0.33 -14.10 -20.71
N CYS A 32 1.48 -13.58 -21.14
CA CYS A 32 2.80 -14.03 -20.72
C CYS A 32 3.12 -13.51 -19.31
N ILE A 33 3.99 -14.21 -18.60
CA ILE A 33 4.45 -13.82 -17.26
C ILE A 33 5.93 -13.49 -17.32
N SER A 34 6.29 -12.25 -16.96
CA SER A 34 7.67 -11.83 -16.67
C SER A 34 7.84 -11.69 -15.17
N GLN A 35 8.83 -12.39 -14.62
CA GLN A 35 9.16 -12.35 -13.19
C GLN A 35 10.20 -11.26 -12.95
N PHE A 36 9.95 -10.38 -11.99
CA PHE A 36 10.85 -9.26 -11.66
C PHE A 36 11.74 -9.56 -10.44
N PHE A 37 12.13 -10.82 -10.27
CA PHE A 37 12.94 -11.27 -9.14
C PHE A 37 13.97 -12.32 -9.56
N ARG A 38 15.08 -12.38 -8.81
CA ARG A 38 16.20 -13.32 -9.01
C ARG A 38 16.76 -13.22 -10.44
N THR A 39 16.51 -14.22 -11.28
CA THR A 39 17.06 -14.34 -12.64
C THR A 39 16.12 -13.79 -13.71
N PHE A 40 15.12 -12.98 -13.32
CA PHE A 40 14.22 -12.26 -14.21
C PHE A 40 13.60 -13.12 -15.34
N LYS A 41 13.06 -14.30 -14.98
CA LYS A 41 12.57 -15.26 -15.96
C LYS A 41 11.26 -14.81 -16.59
N SER A 42 11.11 -15.03 -17.89
CA SER A 42 9.85 -14.82 -18.59
C SER A 42 9.33 -16.09 -19.22
N PHE A 43 8.01 -16.21 -19.32
CA PHE A 43 7.32 -17.40 -19.80
C PHE A 43 6.18 -17.01 -20.75
N CYS A 44 6.08 -17.69 -21.90
CA CYS A 44 4.96 -17.49 -22.81
C CYS A 44 3.64 -18.00 -22.19
N TRP A 45 2.50 -17.66 -22.80
CA TRP A 45 1.16 -18.05 -22.30
C TRP A 45 1.01 -19.55 -22.00
N GLU A 46 1.66 -20.41 -22.79
CA GLU A 46 1.63 -21.87 -22.60
C GLU A 46 2.53 -22.37 -21.45
N HIS A 47 3.62 -21.67 -21.16
CA HIS A 47 4.63 -22.11 -20.19
C HIS A 47 4.65 -21.26 -18.91
N ARG A 48 3.71 -20.32 -18.80
CA ARG A 48 3.60 -19.45 -17.64
C ARG A 48 3.32 -20.26 -16.39
N PRO A 49 3.80 -19.83 -15.22
CA PRO A 49 3.41 -20.45 -13.97
C PRO A 49 1.90 -20.27 -13.72
N GLU A 50 1.31 -21.27 -13.07
CA GLU A 50 -0.05 -21.19 -12.52
C GLU A 50 0.01 -21.20 -10.99
N GLN A 51 -1.03 -20.68 -10.33
CA GLN A 51 -1.14 -20.77 -8.87
C GLN A 51 -1.32 -22.23 -8.48
N ARG A 52 -0.49 -22.72 -7.55
CA ARG A 52 -0.57 -24.12 -7.09
C ARG A 52 -1.72 -24.35 -6.11
N VAL A 53 -2.32 -23.27 -5.62
CA VAL A 53 -3.41 -23.33 -4.65
C VAL A 53 -4.67 -23.77 -5.39
N GLN A 54 -5.14 -24.97 -5.04
CA GLN A 54 -6.48 -25.40 -5.39
C GLN A 54 -7.47 -24.68 -4.47
N ALA A 55 -7.97 -23.54 -4.95
CA ALA A 55 -9.10 -22.83 -4.38
C ALA A 55 -10.09 -22.57 -5.52
N ARG A 56 -11.38 -22.69 -5.21
CA ARG A 56 -12.45 -22.23 -6.08
C ARG A 56 -13.17 -21.09 -5.36
N PRO A 57 -13.51 -20.02 -6.06
CA PRO A 57 -14.36 -18.99 -5.49
C PRO A 57 -15.74 -19.58 -5.22
N GLU A 58 -16.40 -19.09 -4.18
CA GLU A 58 -17.82 -19.32 -3.97
C GLU A 58 -18.63 -18.55 -5.03
N ALA A 59 -19.94 -18.85 -5.15
CA ALA A 59 -20.82 -18.06 -6.00
C ALA A 59 -20.72 -16.57 -5.62
N ASP A 60 -20.71 -15.70 -6.64
CA ASP A 60 -20.64 -14.25 -6.46
C ASP A 60 -19.37 -13.73 -5.77
N THR A 61 -18.28 -14.51 -5.77
CA THR A 61 -17.00 -14.01 -5.27
C THR A 61 -16.56 -12.80 -6.09
N VAL A 62 -16.20 -11.73 -5.38
CA VAL A 62 -15.71 -10.48 -5.97
C VAL A 62 -14.22 -10.27 -5.71
N CYS A 63 -13.60 -9.46 -6.55
CA CYS A 63 -12.26 -8.92 -6.32
C CYS A 63 -12.31 -7.99 -5.11
N ILE A 64 -11.54 -8.27 -4.05
CA ILE A 64 -11.61 -7.45 -2.82
C ILE A 64 -11.06 -6.02 -2.97
N ILE A 65 -10.50 -5.67 -4.13
CA ILE A 65 -9.95 -4.34 -4.42
C ILE A 65 -10.96 -3.47 -5.17
N CYS A 66 -11.62 -4.00 -6.20
CA CYS A 66 -12.56 -3.24 -7.03
C CYS A 66 -14.03 -3.62 -6.81
N LEU A 67 -14.30 -4.65 -6.00
CA LEU A 67 -15.62 -5.18 -5.68
C LEU A 67 -16.42 -5.72 -6.88
N GLU A 68 -15.75 -5.91 -8.03
CA GLU A 68 -16.33 -6.53 -9.22
C GLU A 68 -16.16 -8.05 -9.22
N PRO A 69 -17.08 -8.82 -9.85
CA PRO A 69 -17.00 -10.28 -9.95
C PRO A 69 -15.67 -10.76 -10.54
N VAL A 70 -15.13 -11.86 -10.01
CA VAL A 70 -13.98 -12.56 -10.60
C VAL A 70 -14.40 -13.82 -11.35
N GLU A 71 -13.50 -14.37 -12.15
CA GLU A 71 -13.72 -15.66 -12.79
C GLU A 71 -13.89 -16.80 -11.77
N ASP A 72 -14.57 -17.87 -12.19
CA ASP A 72 -14.89 -19.07 -11.40
C ASP A 72 -13.67 -19.92 -10.99
N LYS A 73 -12.47 -19.52 -11.41
CA LYS A 73 -11.21 -20.20 -11.14
C LYS A 73 -10.02 -19.25 -11.24
N THR A 74 -8.89 -19.69 -10.69
CA THR A 74 -7.62 -19.01 -10.91
C THR A 74 -7.22 -19.09 -12.38
N SER A 75 -6.76 -17.98 -12.93
CA SER A 75 -6.35 -17.84 -14.32
C SER A 75 -5.19 -16.84 -14.45
N HIS A 76 -4.89 -16.37 -15.66
CA HIS A 76 -3.96 -15.25 -15.81
C HIS A 76 -4.56 -13.96 -15.23
N SER A 77 -5.84 -13.71 -15.46
CA SER A 77 -6.61 -12.53 -15.03
C SER A 77 -7.06 -12.60 -13.57
N THR A 78 -7.29 -13.79 -13.03
CA THR A 78 -7.87 -13.99 -11.70
C THR A 78 -6.89 -14.70 -10.78
N MET A 79 -6.61 -14.11 -9.61
CA MET A 79 -5.67 -14.66 -8.64
C MET A 79 -6.27 -14.74 -7.23
N VAL A 80 -5.75 -15.66 -6.42
CA VAL A 80 -6.18 -15.91 -5.04
C VAL A 80 -5.00 -15.77 -4.07
N CYS A 81 -5.26 -15.30 -2.85
CA CYS A 81 -4.25 -15.29 -1.80
C CYS A 81 -3.89 -16.73 -1.39
N PRO A 82 -2.61 -17.12 -1.45
CA PRO A 82 -2.20 -18.49 -1.11
C PRO A 82 -2.27 -18.81 0.39
N ALA A 83 -2.40 -17.78 1.24
CA ALA A 83 -2.46 -17.94 2.69
C ALA A 83 -3.89 -18.22 3.18
N CYS A 84 -4.82 -17.30 2.91
CA CYS A 84 -6.20 -17.42 3.39
C CYS A 84 -7.15 -18.11 2.42
N LYS A 85 -6.82 -18.20 1.13
CA LYS A 85 -7.66 -18.77 0.06
C LYS A 85 -9.04 -18.12 -0.16
N GLY A 86 -9.45 -17.19 0.71
CA GLY A 86 -10.71 -16.44 0.59
C GLY A 86 -10.58 -15.06 -0.07
N ALA A 87 -9.36 -14.55 -0.26
CA ALA A 87 -9.14 -13.27 -0.92
C ALA A 87 -8.82 -13.46 -2.41
N TRP A 88 -9.69 -12.92 -3.26
CA TRP A 88 -9.59 -13.00 -4.71
C TRP A 88 -9.35 -11.63 -5.34
N PHE A 89 -8.64 -11.61 -6.46
CA PHE A 89 -8.15 -10.39 -7.10
C PHE A 89 -8.15 -10.51 -8.61
N HIS A 90 -8.54 -9.43 -9.29
CA HIS A 90 -8.08 -9.20 -10.66
C HIS A 90 -6.57 -8.92 -10.65
N ARG A 91 -5.85 -9.51 -11.61
CA ARG A 91 -4.41 -9.33 -11.81
C ARG A 91 -4.05 -7.85 -11.93
N ALA A 92 -4.82 -7.08 -12.69
CA ALA A 92 -4.62 -5.65 -12.86
C ALA A 92 -4.78 -4.89 -11.53
N CYS A 93 -5.82 -5.19 -10.75
CA CYS A 93 -6.07 -4.55 -9.47
C CYS A 93 -4.93 -4.78 -8.47
N ILE A 94 -4.50 -6.03 -8.32
CA ILE A 94 -3.41 -6.34 -7.38
C ILE A 94 -2.04 -5.87 -7.88
N GLN A 95 -1.84 -5.79 -9.20
CA GLN A 95 -0.67 -5.13 -9.79
C GLN A 95 -0.63 -3.63 -9.45
N GLY A 96 -1.77 -2.93 -9.57
CA GLY A 96 -1.90 -1.53 -9.18
C GLY A 96 -1.63 -1.33 -7.69
N GLN A 97 -2.20 -2.19 -6.84
CA GLN A 97 -1.94 -2.16 -5.40
C GLN A 97 -0.46 -2.42 -5.07
N ALA A 98 0.19 -3.38 -5.74
CA ALA A 98 1.61 -3.67 -5.54
C ALA A 98 2.52 -2.48 -5.89
N VAL A 99 2.23 -1.79 -6.99
CA VAL A 99 2.99 -0.61 -7.43
C VAL A 99 2.81 0.55 -6.46
N ARG A 100 1.60 0.79 -5.96
CA ARG A 100 1.32 1.86 -4.98
C ARG A 100 1.90 1.54 -3.60
N ALA A 101 1.75 0.31 -3.11
CA ALA A 101 2.18 -0.05 -1.75
C ALA A 101 3.70 -0.26 -1.62
N GLY A 102 4.38 -0.66 -2.69
CA GLY A 102 5.79 -1.03 -2.64
C GLY A 102 6.07 -2.26 -1.77
N ARG A 103 7.33 -2.72 -1.77
CA ARG A 103 7.73 -3.99 -1.14
C ARG A 103 7.57 -4.02 0.39
N LEU A 104 7.65 -2.87 1.04
CA LEU A 104 7.55 -2.77 2.50
C LEU A 104 6.10 -2.97 2.96
N CYS A 105 5.15 -2.32 2.30
CA CYS A 105 3.75 -2.32 2.73
C CYS A 105 2.86 -3.33 1.99
N PHE A 106 3.30 -3.89 0.86
CA PHE A 106 2.50 -4.86 0.11
C PHE A 106 2.33 -6.20 0.84
N ARG A 107 1.06 -6.59 1.02
CA ARG A 107 0.57 -7.73 1.79
C ARG A 107 -0.86 -8.07 1.38
N CYS A 108 -1.36 -9.24 1.77
CA CYS A 108 -2.76 -9.59 1.50
C CYS A 108 -3.70 -8.58 2.21
N PRO A 109 -4.62 -7.91 1.49
CA PRO A 109 -5.52 -6.93 2.11
C PRO A 109 -6.50 -7.55 3.11
N HIS A 110 -6.81 -8.84 2.95
CA HIS A 110 -7.75 -9.54 3.82
C HIS A 110 -7.09 -10.14 5.06
N CYS A 111 -6.01 -10.92 4.90
CA CYS A 111 -5.41 -11.67 6.00
C CYS A 111 -4.07 -11.11 6.49
N ASN A 112 -3.62 -9.98 5.94
CA ASN A 112 -2.36 -9.33 6.30
C ASN A 112 -1.09 -10.20 6.09
N ASP A 113 -1.21 -11.39 5.50
CA ASP A 113 -0.07 -12.26 5.24
C ASP A 113 0.88 -11.63 4.22
N LYS A 114 2.16 -11.64 4.58
CA LYS A 114 3.27 -11.24 3.71
C LYS A 114 4.13 -12.43 3.29
N ARG A 115 4.21 -13.47 4.13
CA ARG A 115 5.19 -14.55 4.01
C ARG A 115 4.90 -15.49 2.85
N LYS A 116 3.64 -15.84 2.62
CA LYS A 116 3.20 -16.68 1.48
C LYS A 116 2.72 -15.81 0.33
N PHE A 117 2.05 -14.70 0.63
CA PHE A 117 1.46 -13.81 -0.35
C PHE A 117 2.49 -13.20 -1.30
N VAL A 118 3.51 -12.49 -0.77
CA VAL A 118 4.46 -11.74 -1.61
C VAL A 118 5.28 -12.65 -2.54
N PRO A 119 5.85 -13.77 -2.09
CA PRO A 119 6.58 -14.67 -2.99
C PRO A 119 5.71 -15.23 -4.12
N GLU A 120 4.43 -15.52 -3.83
CA GLU A 120 3.50 -16.01 -4.84
C GLU A 120 3.15 -14.94 -5.86
N MET A 121 2.84 -13.71 -5.43
CA MET A 121 2.57 -12.59 -6.34
C MET A 121 3.78 -12.33 -7.26
N LEU A 122 5.00 -12.34 -6.72
CA LEU A 122 6.23 -12.23 -7.52
C LEU A 122 6.36 -13.38 -8.53
N ARG A 123 6.13 -14.63 -8.10
CA ARG A 123 6.19 -15.82 -8.96
C ARG A 123 5.18 -15.73 -10.10
N MET A 124 4.00 -15.19 -9.83
CA MET A 124 2.96 -14.94 -10.82
C MET A 124 3.23 -13.69 -11.67
N GLY A 125 4.36 -12.99 -11.51
CA GLY A 125 4.78 -11.87 -12.33
C GLY A 125 4.17 -10.52 -11.94
N ILE A 126 3.70 -10.38 -10.70
CA ILE A 126 3.32 -9.07 -10.16
C ILE A 126 4.60 -8.31 -9.81
N LEU A 127 4.77 -7.14 -10.44
CA LEU A 127 5.86 -6.22 -10.13
C LEU A 127 5.61 -5.56 -8.78
N ILE A 128 6.58 -5.69 -7.86
CA ILE A 128 6.53 -5.06 -6.54
C ILE A 128 7.81 -4.22 -6.38
N PRO A 129 7.74 -2.91 -6.65
CA PRO A 129 8.90 -2.03 -6.60
C PRO A 129 9.45 -1.84 -5.17
N MET A 130 10.75 -1.58 -5.07
CA MET A 130 11.39 -1.07 -3.86
C MET A 130 11.20 0.45 -3.81
N ARG A 131 10.09 0.89 -3.24
CA ARG A 131 9.73 2.30 -3.05
C ARG A 131 8.98 2.50 -1.75
N THR A 132 8.94 3.74 -1.29
CA THR A 132 7.96 4.24 -0.33
C THR A 132 6.55 4.07 -0.89
N PRO A 133 5.56 3.74 -0.05
CA PRO A 133 4.19 3.68 -0.50
C PRO A 133 3.72 5.04 -1.04
N ALA A 134 2.93 5.01 -2.11
CA ALA A 134 2.45 6.22 -2.78
C ALA A 134 1.72 7.16 -1.82
N TRP A 135 1.01 6.64 -0.83
CA TRP A 135 0.28 7.46 0.14
C TRP A 135 1.18 8.21 1.15
N GLU A 136 2.40 7.74 1.38
CA GLU A 136 3.41 8.51 2.14
C GLU A 136 4.00 9.62 1.26
N GLU A 137 4.23 9.33 -0.03
CA GLU A 137 4.74 10.31 -1.00
C GLU A 137 3.72 11.38 -1.37
N GLU A 138 2.44 11.02 -1.41
CA GLU A 138 1.29 11.90 -1.67
C GLU A 138 0.87 12.71 -0.43
N GLY A 139 1.58 12.57 0.70
CA GLY A 139 1.26 13.29 1.93
C GLY A 139 -0.10 12.94 2.53
N ALA A 140 -0.65 11.75 2.24
CA ALA A 140 -2.01 11.38 2.64
C ALA A 140 -2.23 11.32 4.16
N TYR A 141 -1.14 11.37 4.94
CA TYR A 141 -1.13 11.38 6.40
C TYR A 141 -0.53 12.67 6.97
N GLU A 142 -0.23 13.70 6.15
CA GLU A 142 0.32 14.97 6.64
C GLU A 142 -0.62 15.62 7.68
N GLU A 143 -1.93 15.61 7.42
CA GLU A 143 -2.94 16.09 8.36
C GLU A 143 -2.93 15.32 9.69
N LEU A 144 -2.51 14.05 9.71
CA LEU A 144 -2.39 13.25 10.93
C LEU A 144 -1.11 13.56 11.70
N TYR A 145 -0.11 14.17 11.05
CA TYR A 145 1.09 14.69 11.70
C TYR A 145 0.95 16.15 12.13
N GLU A 146 -0.10 16.86 11.68
CA GLU A 146 -0.43 18.19 12.16
C GLU A 146 -0.92 18.12 13.60
N ARG A 147 0.05 18.22 14.52
CA ARG A 147 -0.22 18.42 15.93
C ARG A 147 -0.86 19.79 16.12
N HIS A 148 -1.95 19.83 16.88
CA HIS A 148 -2.57 21.10 17.28
C HIS A 148 -1.49 22.04 17.85
N SER A 149 -1.42 23.26 17.34
CA SER A 149 -0.30 24.18 17.56
C SER A 149 -0.74 25.59 17.97
N ARG A 150 -1.97 25.72 18.47
CA ARG A 150 -2.56 26.99 18.85
C ARG A 150 -3.05 26.97 20.31
N CYS A 151 -3.02 28.12 20.95
CA CYS A 151 -3.67 28.31 22.24
C CYS A 151 -5.16 28.65 22.07
N ASP A 152 -6.02 27.79 22.60
CA ASP A 152 -7.48 27.88 22.59
C ASP A 152 -8.06 28.51 23.85
N ALA A 153 -7.23 28.91 24.82
CA ALA A 153 -7.70 29.66 25.98
C ALA A 153 -8.53 30.88 25.54
N SER A 154 -9.67 31.12 26.19
CA SER A 154 -10.58 32.22 25.84
C SER A 154 -9.84 33.55 25.68
N ARG A 155 -8.92 33.84 26.61
CA ARG A 155 -7.97 34.94 26.53
C ARG A 155 -6.53 34.45 26.49
N CYS A 156 -5.88 34.56 25.33
CA CYS A 156 -4.45 34.30 25.20
C CYS A 156 -3.64 35.49 25.75
N LEU A 157 -2.66 35.20 26.61
CA LEU A 157 -1.79 36.20 27.24
C LEU A 157 -0.48 36.44 26.47
N SER A 158 -0.17 35.61 25.47
CA SER A 158 1.04 35.72 24.67
C SER A 158 0.97 36.95 23.76
N ARG A 159 1.99 37.82 23.86
CA ARG A 159 2.12 38.99 22.96
C ARG A 159 2.51 38.61 21.54
N GLN A 160 3.13 37.44 21.37
CA GLN A 160 3.54 36.91 20.06
C GLN A 160 2.40 36.16 19.36
N GLY A 161 1.22 36.09 19.99
CA GLY A 161 0.03 35.47 19.44
C GLY A 161 -0.16 34.03 19.91
N ARG A 162 -1.25 33.42 19.42
CA ARG A 162 -1.74 32.11 19.89
C ARG A 162 -0.93 30.92 19.37
N GLN A 163 -0.24 31.09 18.24
CA GLN A 163 0.57 30.05 17.58
C GLN A 163 2.03 30.05 18.06
N HIS A 164 2.46 31.08 18.79
CA HIS A 164 3.79 31.10 19.37
C HIS A 164 3.87 30.10 20.51
N ALA A 165 4.80 29.16 20.45
CA ALA A 165 5.06 28.18 21.49
C ALA A 165 6.56 28.10 21.77
N GLU A 166 6.94 28.06 23.04
CA GLU A 166 8.32 27.80 23.48
C GLU A 166 8.48 26.31 23.79
N ASP A 167 9.69 25.77 23.64
CA ASP A 167 9.98 24.37 24.00
C ASP A 167 9.78 24.12 25.50
N THR A 168 10.12 25.10 26.33
CA THR A 168 9.90 25.10 27.78
C THR A 168 9.66 26.51 28.28
N GLY A 169 8.86 26.65 29.35
CA GLY A 169 8.62 27.93 30.00
C GLY A 169 7.16 28.41 29.88
N PRO A 170 6.87 29.67 30.21
CA PRO A 170 5.51 30.17 30.37
C PRO A 170 4.64 30.08 29.12
N TRP A 171 5.26 30.02 27.93
CA TRP A 171 4.61 29.93 26.64
C TRP A 171 4.74 28.55 26.00
N GLU A 172 5.14 27.52 26.77
CA GLU A 172 4.99 26.13 26.37
C GLU A 172 3.51 25.83 26.11
N LEU A 173 3.22 25.23 24.96
CA LEU A 173 1.88 24.83 24.55
C LEU A 173 1.60 23.39 24.99
N LEU A 174 0.68 23.23 25.94
CA LEU A 174 0.20 21.93 26.40
C LEU A 174 -1.06 21.55 25.64
N LEU A 175 -1.11 20.31 25.15
CA LEU A 175 -2.31 19.75 24.53
C LEU A 175 -3.15 19.01 25.56
N CYS A 176 -4.46 18.99 25.32
CA CYS A 176 -5.38 18.21 26.15
C CYS A 176 -4.94 16.74 26.14
N SER A 177 -4.72 16.17 27.33
CA SER A 177 -4.27 14.77 27.48
C SER A 177 -5.26 13.75 26.94
N SER A 178 -6.54 14.12 26.87
CA SER A 178 -7.63 13.20 26.53
C SER A 178 -7.98 13.21 25.04
N CYS A 179 -7.98 14.37 24.39
CA CYS A 179 -8.36 14.50 22.99
C CYS A 179 -7.27 15.03 22.05
N ALA A 180 -6.23 15.67 22.59
CA ALA A 180 -5.17 16.37 21.84
C ALA A 180 -5.67 17.40 20.79
N SER A 181 -6.98 17.69 20.73
CA SER A 181 -7.60 18.56 19.73
C SER A 181 -7.58 20.04 20.11
N LYS A 182 -7.35 20.33 21.39
CA LYS A 182 -7.16 21.68 21.92
C LYS A 182 -5.79 21.84 22.55
N GLY A 183 -5.30 23.08 22.56
CA GLY A 183 -4.07 23.48 23.22
C GLY A 183 -4.24 24.69 24.15
N THR A 184 -3.40 24.81 25.16
CA THR A 184 -3.28 26.04 25.96
C THR A 184 -1.83 26.34 26.27
N HIS A 185 -1.47 27.62 26.37
CA HIS A 185 -0.20 27.97 26.98
C HIS A 185 -0.29 27.75 28.49
N ARG A 186 0.81 27.32 29.10
CA ARG A 186 0.90 27.20 30.57
C ARG A 186 0.34 28.41 31.30
N ARG A 187 0.79 29.62 30.93
CA ARG A 187 0.31 30.86 31.55
C ARG A 187 -1.16 31.15 31.28
N CYS A 188 -1.69 30.77 30.12
CA CYS A 188 -3.08 31.04 29.77
C CYS A 188 -4.06 30.20 30.60
N SER A 189 -3.64 29.02 31.06
CA SER A 189 -4.42 28.17 31.98
C SER A 189 -3.92 28.19 33.43
N ALA A 190 -3.12 29.21 33.80
CA ALA A 190 -2.56 29.36 35.15
C ALA A 190 -1.85 28.11 35.71
N LEU A 191 -1.18 27.35 34.84
CA LEU A 191 -0.48 26.12 35.20
C LEU A 191 0.91 26.45 35.78
N GLY A 192 1.26 25.80 36.89
CA GLY A 192 2.59 25.87 37.49
C GLY A 192 3.67 25.23 36.60
N SER A 193 4.94 25.55 36.85
CA SER A 193 6.08 25.04 36.07
C SER A 193 6.27 23.52 36.15
N THR A 194 5.68 22.86 37.14
CA THR A 194 5.79 21.41 37.37
C THR A 194 4.65 20.60 36.77
N VAL A 195 3.57 21.25 36.33
CA VAL A 195 2.38 20.56 35.82
C VAL A 195 2.58 20.23 34.35
N GLY A 196 2.78 18.95 34.01
CA GLY A 196 3.01 18.50 32.62
C GLY A 196 1.75 18.07 31.87
N VAL A 197 0.59 18.11 32.52
CA VAL A 197 -0.68 17.60 31.97
C VAL A 197 -1.74 18.69 32.06
N TRP A 198 -2.52 18.83 31.00
CA TRP A 198 -3.67 19.73 30.94
C TRP A 198 -4.82 18.99 30.23
N GLU A 199 -6.04 19.23 30.67
CA GLU A 199 -7.27 18.70 30.09
C GLU A 199 -8.21 19.88 29.80
N CYS A 200 -8.91 19.84 28.66
CA CYS A 200 -9.83 20.90 28.27
C CYS A 200 -11.24 20.63 28.81
N ASP A 201 -12.05 21.69 28.95
CA ASP A 201 -13.39 21.63 29.56
C ASP A 201 -14.43 20.78 28.78
N GLU A 202 -14.08 20.30 27.58
CA GLU A 202 -14.95 19.47 26.73
C GLU A 202 -14.67 17.96 26.87
N CYS A 203 -13.66 17.57 27.65
CA CYS A 203 -13.34 16.19 28.00
C CYS A 203 -13.79 15.89 29.43
#